data_AF-A0A6G4WC16-F1
#
_entry.id   AF-A0A6G4WC16-F1
#
_cell.length_a   1.000
_cell.length_b   1.000
_cell.length_c   1.000
_cell.angle_alpha   90.00
_cell.angle_beta   90.00
_cell.angle_gamma   90.00
#
_symmetry.space_group_name_H-M   'P 1'
#
loop_
_entity.id
_entity.type
_entity.pdbx_description
1 polymer ?
#
loop_
_entity_poly.entity_id
_entity_poly.type
_entity_poly.pdbx_seq_one_letter_code
_entity_poly.pdbx_strand_id
1 'polypeptide(L)'
;MSNAPSTQDLAALCSSRGRIMTKLERAIKEAEQLPSDLREQLGEKLLHYIHKYLALRDDIDAGLRELDAGEGRDGNDVFAALKSTYGA
;
A
#
# COMPACT_ATOMS: atom_id res chain seq x y z
N MET A 1 31.52 -44.95 -7.22
CA MET A 1 30.04 -44.99 -7.27
C MET A 1 29.56 -43.58 -7.00
N SER A 2 28.96 -42.93 -8.00
CA SER A 2 28.53 -41.52 -7.94
C SER A 2 27.16 -41.46 -7.27
N ASN A 3 27.06 -40.85 -6.08
CA ASN A 3 25.78 -40.60 -5.44
C ASN A 3 25.13 -39.40 -6.13
N ALA A 4 24.13 -39.66 -6.97
CA ALA A 4 23.27 -38.61 -7.50
C ALA A 4 22.52 -37.94 -6.34
N PRO A 5 22.42 -36.60 -6.30
CA PRO A 5 21.68 -35.89 -5.27
C PRO A 5 20.21 -36.31 -5.30
N SER A 6 19.61 -36.45 -4.12
CA SER A 6 18.22 -36.87 -3.99
C SER A 6 17.27 -35.80 -4.57
N THR A 7 16.07 -36.20 -4.96
CA THR A 7 15.03 -35.27 -5.46
C THR A 7 14.65 -34.19 -4.45
N GLN A 8 14.83 -34.45 -3.15
CA GLN A 8 14.67 -33.45 -2.09
C GLN A 8 15.80 -32.41 -2.07
N ASP A 9 17.05 -32.81 -2.35
CA ASP A 9 18.17 -31.87 -2.47
C ASP A 9 18.01 -30.95 -3.69
N LEU A 10 17.50 -31.50 -4.80
CA LEU A 10 17.21 -30.72 -6.01
C LEU A 10 16.05 -29.73 -5.80
N ALA A 11 15.03 -30.09 -5.03
CA ALA A 11 13.92 -29.20 -4.68
C ALA A 11 14.36 -28.06 -3.74
N ALA A 12 15.28 -28.35 -2.80
CA ALA A 12 15.89 -27.34 -1.92
C ALA A 12 16.79 -26.34 -2.68
N LEU A 13 17.54 -26.83 -3.68
CA LEU A 13 18.37 -26.00 -4.57
C LEU A 13 17.53 -25.12 -5.53
N CYS A 14 16.36 -25.58 -5.96
CA CYS A 14 15.43 -24.76 -6.75
C CYS A 14 14.69 -23.72 -5.91
N SER A 15 14.45 -24.00 -4.62
CA SER A 15 13.85 -23.05 -3.67
C SER A 15 14.83 -21.96 -3.24
N SER A 16 16.14 -22.15 -3.44
CA SER A 16 17.19 -21.16 -3.10
C SER A 16 17.49 -20.14 -4.20
N ARG A 17 16.73 -20.12 -5.32
CA ARG A 17 16.72 -18.95 -6.21
C ARG A 17 16.06 -17.79 -5.48
N GLY A 18 16.89 -16.91 -4.93
CA GLY A 18 16.49 -15.79 -4.10
C GLY A 18 15.27 -15.08 -4.65
N ARG A 19 14.17 -15.10 -3.89
CA ARG A 19 12.99 -14.27 -4.16
C ARG A 19 13.49 -12.83 -4.31
N ILE A 20 13.08 -12.18 -5.39
CA ILE A 20 13.32 -10.74 -5.57
C ILE A 20 12.65 -10.02 -4.40
N MET A 21 13.46 -9.39 -3.55
CA MET A 21 12.97 -8.59 -2.45
C MET A 21 12.17 -7.41 -3.00
N THR A 22 10.96 -7.24 -2.51
CA THR A 22 10.09 -6.11 -2.86
C THR A 22 10.72 -4.81 -2.38
N LYS A 23 10.32 -3.70 -2.99
CA LYS A 23 10.77 -2.36 -2.57
C LYS A 23 10.40 -2.08 -1.10
N LEU A 24 9.26 -2.59 -0.62
CA LEU A 24 8.83 -2.43 0.76
C LEU A 24 9.68 -3.24 1.73
N GLU A 25 9.93 -4.52 1.45
CA GLU A 25 10.82 -5.36 2.27
C GLU A 25 12.22 -4.74 2.35
N ARG A 26 12.73 -4.21 1.23
CA ARG A 26 14.00 -3.48 1.22
C ARG A 26 13.96 -2.24 2.12
N ALA A 27 12.92 -1.43 2.00
CA ALA A 27 12.78 -0.20 2.80
C ALA A 27 12.66 -0.49 4.29
N ILE A 28 11.94 -1.55 4.69
CA ILE A 28 11.85 -2.00 6.09
C ILE A 28 13.23 -2.41 6.60
N LYS A 29 13.98 -3.20 5.83
CA LYS A 29 15.33 -3.63 6.20
C LYS A 29 16.30 -2.45 6.38
N GLU A 30 16.22 -1.44 5.51
CA GLU A 30 17.01 -0.22 5.63
C GLU A 30 16.57 0.60 6.86
N ALA A 31 15.26 0.69 7.13
CA ALA A 31 14.71 1.38 8.30
C ALA A 31 15.09 0.72 9.64
N GLU A 32 15.26 -0.60 9.68
CA GLU A 32 15.70 -1.34 10.88
C GLU A 32 17.10 -0.96 11.36
N GLN A 33 17.95 -0.42 10.48
CA GLN A 33 19.31 0.04 10.81
C GLN A 33 19.35 1.45 11.41
N LEU A 34 18.21 2.14 11.47
CA LEU A 34 18.13 3.50 12.01
C LEU A 34 18.14 3.50 13.55
N PRO A 35 18.56 4.60 14.18
CA PRO A 35 18.33 4.86 15.61
C PRO A 35 16.86 4.65 16.00
N SER A 36 16.61 4.20 17.23
CA SER A 36 15.27 3.79 17.67
C SER A 36 14.23 4.89 17.57
N ASP A 37 14.61 6.13 17.89
CA ASP A 37 13.78 7.32 17.81
C ASP A 37 13.40 7.66 16.36
N LEU A 38 14.35 7.55 15.44
CA LEU A 38 14.11 7.81 14.02
C LEU A 38 13.27 6.70 13.38
N ARG A 39 13.50 5.44 13.77
CA ARG A 39 12.70 4.29 13.33
C ARG A 39 11.24 4.43 13.76
N GLU A 40 10.98 4.85 14.99
CA GLU A 40 9.61 5.09 15.48
C GLU A 40 8.92 6.21 14.70
N GLN A 41 9.58 7.37 14.54
CA GLN A 41 9.05 8.49 13.75
C GLN A 41 8.77 8.10 12.29
N LEU A 42 9.62 7.26 11.70
CA LEU A 42 9.42 6.75 10.35
C LEU A 42 8.24 5.79 10.29
N GLY A 43 8.11 4.89 11.27
CA GLY A 43 6.98 3.96 11.40
C GLY A 43 5.64 4.68 11.50
N GLU A 44 5.54 5.68 12.38
CA GLU A 44 4.36 6.53 12.54
C GLU A 44 3.94 7.22 11.23
N LYS A 45 4.91 7.83 10.53
CA LYS A 45 4.65 8.48 9.23
C LYS A 45 4.18 7.46 8.19
N LEU A 46 4.82 6.30 8.11
CA LEU A 46 4.47 5.26 7.14
C LEU A 46 3.04 4.75 7.39
N LEU A 47 2.70 4.44 8.65
CA LEU A 47 1.35 4.02 9.03
C LEU A 47 0.31 5.08 8.69
N HIS A 48 0.58 6.35 9.01
CA HIS A 48 -0.31 7.46 8.66
C HIS A 48 -0.58 7.54 7.15
N TYR A 49 0.45 7.43 6.32
CA TYR A 49 0.28 7.47 4.87
C TYR A 49 -0.44 6.23 4.32
N ILE A 50 -0.19 5.04 4.87
CA ILE A 50 -0.91 3.82 4.49
C ILE A 50 -2.39 3.97 4.81
N HIS A 51 -2.73 4.42 6.02
CA HIS A 51 -4.14 4.64 6.41
C HIS A 51 -4.83 5.65 5.51
N LYS A 52 -4.18 6.78 5.19
CA LYS A 52 -4.71 7.77 4.25
C LYS A 52 -4.94 7.20 2.86
N TYR A 53 -3.99 6.41 2.36
CA TYR A 53 -4.10 5.81 1.04
C TYR A 53 -5.25 4.78 0.97
N LEU A 54 -5.38 3.94 2.00
CA LEU A 54 -6.46 2.96 2.07
C LEU A 54 -7.83 3.65 2.18
N ALA A 55 -7.96 4.65 3.04
CA ALA A 55 -9.20 5.44 3.15
C ALA A 55 -9.56 6.10 1.81
N LEU A 56 -8.59 6.75 1.15
CA LEU A 56 -8.84 7.38 -0.16
C LEU A 56 -9.26 6.35 -1.22
N ARG A 57 -8.67 5.16 -1.21
CA ARG A 57 -9.07 4.09 -2.12
C ARG A 57 -10.52 3.68 -1.86
N ASP A 58 -10.89 3.49 -0.60
CA ASP A 58 -12.25 3.11 -0.22
C ASP A 58 -13.27 4.20 -0.61
N ASP A 59 -12.91 5.47 -0.42
CA ASP A 59 -13.73 6.63 -0.83
C ASP A 59 -13.93 6.67 -2.35
N ILE A 60 -12.87 6.41 -3.13
CA ILE A 60 -12.96 6.34 -4.60
C ILE A 60 -13.83 5.16 -5.03
N ASP A 61 -13.63 3.99 -4.44
CA ASP A 61 -14.41 2.79 -4.76
C ASP A 61 -15.90 2.99 -4.42
N ALA A 62 -16.22 3.73 -3.35
CA ALA A 62 -17.58 4.13 -3.02
C ALA A 62 -18.16 5.10 -4.07
N GLY A 63 -17.43 6.17 -4.40
CA GLY A 63 -17.86 7.15 -5.39
C GLY A 63 -18.08 6.55 -6.78
N LEU A 64 -17.25 5.59 -7.21
CA LEU A 64 -17.45 4.86 -8.47
C LEU A 64 -18.76 4.07 -8.46
N ARG A 65 -19.10 3.40 -7.34
CA ARG A 65 -20.36 2.66 -7.22
C ARG A 65 -21.58 3.59 -7.25
N GLU A 66 -21.50 4.74 -6.60
CA GLU A 66 -22.56 5.77 -6.63
C GLU A 66 -22.78 6.29 -8.05
N LEU A 67 -21.69 6.55 -8.79
CA LEU A 67 -21.76 6.96 -10.19
C LEU A 67 -22.37 5.87 -11.08
N ASP A 68 -21.95 4.61 -10.92
CA ASP A 68 -22.52 3.48 -11.67
C ASP A 68 -24.02 3.27 -11.36
N ALA A 69 -24.45 3.59 -10.14
CA ALA A 69 -25.86 3.57 -9.72
C ALA A 69 -26.68 4.78 -10.21
N GLY A 70 -26.04 5.79 -10.81
CA GLY A 70 -26.68 7.03 -11.24
C GLY A 70 -26.96 8.02 -10.10
N GLU A 71 -26.33 7.85 -8.94
CA GLU A 71 -26.47 8.70 -7.76
C GLU A 71 -25.52 9.91 -7.76
N GLY A 72 -24.68 10.01 -8.80
CA GLY A 72 -23.79 11.14 -9.03
C GLY A 72 -24.49 12.50 -9.05
N ARG A 73 -23.82 13.52 -8.52
CA ARG A 73 -24.25 14.92 -8.57
C ARG A 73 -23.32 15.74 -9.44
N ASP A 74 -23.86 16.75 -10.14
CA ASP A 74 -23.02 17.68 -10.89
C ASP A 74 -22.09 18.43 -9.94
N GLY A 75 -20.79 18.46 -10.27
CA GLY A 75 -19.78 19.09 -9.44
C GLY A 75 -20.04 20.59 -9.24
N ASN A 76 -20.52 21.29 -10.27
CA ASN A 76 -20.79 22.73 -10.18
C ASN A 76 -21.92 23.02 -9.20
N ASP A 77 -22.95 22.18 -9.16
CA ASP A 77 -24.06 22.30 -8.21
C ASP A 77 -23.55 22.10 -6.77
N VAL A 78 -22.69 21.10 -6.56
CA VAL A 78 -22.06 20.85 -5.26
C VAL A 78 -21.18 22.02 -4.83
N PHE A 79 -20.33 22.54 -5.72
CA PHE A 79 -19.46 23.68 -5.41
C PHE A 79 -20.25 24.97 -5.16
N ALA A 80 -21.33 25.22 -5.91
CA ALA A 80 -22.22 26.34 -5.66
C ALA A 80 -22.89 26.25 -4.28
N ALA A 81 -23.35 25.04 -3.89
CA ALA A 81 -23.93 24.79 -2.57
C ALA A 81 -22.90 25.00 -1.44
N LEU A 82 -21.69 24.48 -1.61
CA LEU A 82 -20.60 24.67 -0.64
C LEU A 82 -20.21 26.15 -0.51
N LYS A 83 -20.09 26.88 -1.62
CA LYS A 83 -19.78 28.31 -1.60
C LYS A 83 -20.87 29.13 -0.89
N SER A 84 -22.14 28.80 -1.12
CA SER A 84 -23.27 29.41 -0.42
C SER A 84 -23.24 29.12 1.09
N THR A 85 -22.83 27.91 1.48
CA THR A 85 -22.84 27.45 2.88
C THR A 85 -21.65 27.98 3.68
N TYR A 86 -20.47 28.03 3.08
CA TYR A 86 -19.22 28.31 3.79
C TYR A 86 -18.56 29.65 3.40
N GLY A 87 -19.09 30.37 2.41
CA GLY A 87 -18.66 31.72 2.06
C GLY A 87 -17.17 31.83 1.74
N ALA A 88 -16.80 31.48 0.50
CA ALA A 88 -15.48 31.82 -0.04
C ALA A 88 -15.52 33.20 -0.72
#